data_AF-A0A915ZLF5-F1
#
_entry.id   AF-A0A915ZLF5-F1
#
_cell.length_a   1.000
_cell.length_b   1.000
_cell.length_c   1.000
_cell.angle_alpha   90.00
_cell.angle_beta   90.00
_cell.angle_gamma   90.00
#
_symmetry.space_group_name_H-M   'P 1'
#
loop_
_entity.id
_entity.type
_entity.pdbx_description
1 polymer ?
#
loop_
_entity_poly.entity_id
_entity_poly.type
_entity_poly.pdbx_seq_one_letter_code
_entity_poly.pdbx_strand_id
1 'polypeptide(L)'
;MSNNAKLTKNSNEYNMIEDAISKKLIKYYEFEQFSDLQEIGFGVKEIVREIQLQREVDFHNNIIRFYGVTASSKENQRKKYMLVMEYADNGTLRKYLNENLENLSWNDKYNLAFQLACAVSCLHGEGIVHCDLHSNNILVHQNTVKLADFGLSKRIEETSNSQSKKFGLIPYADPKSFNRTLDILQGLREIPTHDTPEEYIKIYIDCWNIEPDNRPTIDQVVEELKVLITKENIIIKDFHLYNNTNNSLSSNNHQLSDSTVKISER
;
A
#
# COMPACT_ATOMS: atom_id res chain seq x y z
N MET A 1 14.09 26.75 -51.22
CA MET A 1 13.92 25.34 -50.83
C MET A 1 14.95 25.01 -49.75
N SER A 2 14.51 24.84 -48.51
CA SER A 2 15.27 24.12 -47.49
C SER A 2 14.26 23.65 -46.44
N ASN A 3 13.76 22.43 -46.67
CA ASN A 3 13.06 21.64 -45.67
C ASN A 3 14.08 21.22 -44.63
N ASN A 4 13.88 21.58 -43.37
CA ASN A 4 14.47 20.86 -42.26
C ASN A 4 13.37 20.49 -41.27
N ALA A 5 12.77 19.34 -41.56
CA ALA A 5 11.91 18.60 -40.67
C ALA A 5 12.67 18.26 -39.39
N LYS A 6 12.49 19.07 -38.34
CA LYS A 6 12.73 18.70 -36.94
C LYS A 6 11.39 18.48 -36.26
N LEU A 7 10.69 17.43 -36.65
CA LEU A 7 9.52 16.91 -35.94
C LEU A 7 9.39 15.46 -36.38
N THR A 8 9.68 14.52 -35.49
CA THR A 8 9.03 13.20 -35.36
C THR A 8 9.94 12.23 -34.59
N LYS A 9 9.83 12.28 -33.26
CA LYS A 9 10.06 11.08 -32.43
C LYS A 9 9.01 10.93 -31.31
N ASN A 10 8.33 12.02 -30.93
CA ASN A 10 7.28 12.00 -29.89
C ASN A 10 5.83 11.93 -30.42
N SER A 11 5.60 11.90 -31.74
CA SER A 11 4.24 11.91 -32.30
C SER A 11 3.50 10.59 -32.14
N ASN A 12 4.22 9.46 -32.01
CA ASN A 12 3.58 8.14 -32.02
C ASN A 12 2.88 7.80 -30.69
N GLU A 13 3.39 8.29 -29.56
CA GLU A 13 2.91 7.90 -28.22
C GLU A 13 1.69 8.73 -27.76
N TYR A 14 1.64 10.03 -28.08
CA TYR A 14 0.42 10.84 -27.90
C TYR A 14 -0.75 10.26 -28.69
N ASN A 15 -0.45 9.76 -29.90
CA ASN A 15 -1.45 9.05 -30.70
C ASN A 15 -1.94 7.79 -29.99
N MET A 16 -1.16 7.14 -29.12
CA MET A 16 -1.63 5.94 -28.40
C MET A 16 -2.71 6.25 -27.37
N ILE A 17 -2.58 7.35 -26.62
CA ILE A 17 -3.61 7.74 -25.65
C ILE A 17 -4.89 8.17 -26.39
N GLU A 18 -4.76 9.02 -27.40
CA GLU A 18 -5.91 9.46 -28.22
C GLU A 18 -6.58 8.28 -28.96
N ASP A 19 -5.79 7.35 -29.51
CA ASP A 19 -6.28 6.13 -30.14
C ASP A 19 -7.01 5.24 -29.13
N ALA A 20 -6.47 5.04 -27.93
CA ALA A 20 -7.13 4.29 -26.86
C ALA A 20 -8.45 4.93 -26.41
N ILE A 21 -8.52 6.26 -26.33
CA ILE A 21 -9.75 7.00 -26.05
C ILE A 21 -10.75 6.78 -27.19
N SER A 22 -10.33 6.95 -28.45
CA SER A 22 -11.19 6.79 -29.63
C SER A 22 -11.78 5.38 -29.76
N LYS A 23 -10.99 4.37 -29.39
CA LYS A 23 -11.39 2.95 -29.35
C LYS A 23 -12.17 2.57 -28.09
N LYS A 24 -12.44 3.55 -27.20
CA LYS A 24 -13.14 3.35 -25.91
C LYS A 24 -12.45 2.34 -24.99
N LEU A 25 -11.13 2.17 -25.14
CA LEU A 25 -10.33 1.33 -24.27
C LEU A 25 -10.04 2.00 -22.93
N ILE A 26 -10.02 3.34 -22.91
CA ILE A 26 -9.83 4.18 -21.71
C ILE A 26 -10.90 5.29 -21.74
N LYS A 27 -11.44 5.64 -20.58
CA LYS A 27 -12.39 6.76 -20.46
C LYS A 27 -11.63 8.09 -20.45
N TYR A 28 -12.20 9.09 -21.10
CA TYR A 28 -11.75 10.47 -21.02
C TYR A 28 -12.72 11.27 -20.16
N TYR A 29 -12.19 12.13 -19.29
CA TYR A 29 -12.94 13.04 -18.43
C TYR A 29 -12.55 14.50 -18.75
N GLU A 30 -13.54 15.39 -18.78
CA GLU A 30 -13.29 16.81 -18.99
C GLU A 30 -12.56 17.42 -17.80
N PHE A 31 -11.51 18.17 -18.06
CA PHE A 31 -10.58 18.66 -17.05
C PHE A 31 -11.25 19.61 -16.05
N GLU A 32 -12.20 20.41 -16.52
CA GLU A 32 -12.93 21.41 -15.75
C GLU A 32 -13.82 20.80 -14.64
N GLN A 33 -14.00 19.48 -14.63
CA GLN A 33 -14.77 18.77 -13.61
C GLN A 33 -13.98 18.48 -12.32
N PHE A 34 -12.67 18.76 -12.29
CA PHE A 34 -11.79 18.46 -11.16
C PHE A 34 -11.34 19.74 -10.45
N SER A 35 -11.49 19.79 -9.12
CA SER A 35 -11.09 20.94 -8.28
C SER A 35 -9.83 20.69 -7.44
N ASP A 36 -9.47 19.42 -7.17
CA ASP A 36 -8.37 19.01 -6.30
C ASP A 36 -7.35 18.17 -7.05
N LEU A 37 -6.45 18.85 -7.78
CA LEU A 37 -5.45 18.20 -8.62
C LEU A 37 -4.13 18.02 -7.87
N GLN A 38 -3.68 16.78 -7.74
CA GLN A 38 -2.33 16.46 -7.30
C GLN A 38 -1.45 16.20 -8.52
N GLU A 39 -0.46 17.07 -8.75
CA GLU A 39 0.54 16.83 -9.77
C GLU A 39 1.55 15.79 -9.27
N ILE A 40 1.32 14.54 -9.66
CA ILE A 40 2.32 13.47 -9.58
C ILE A 40 2.95 13.45 -10.98
N GLY A 41 4.26 13.68 -11.06
CA GLY A 41 4.93 14.02 -12.32
C GLY A 41 4.92 12.91 -13.39
N PHE A 42 5.76 13.13 -14.41
CA PHE A 42 6.16 12.20 -15.49
C PHE A 42 5.47 12.36 -16.86
N GLY A 43 6.21 11.98 -17.89
CA GLY A 43 5.88 12.21 -19.30
C GLY A 43 4.89 11.19 -19.86
N VAL A 44 4.47 11.40 -21.10
CA VAL A 44 3.45 10.57 -21.77
C VAL A 44 3.85 9.09 -21.87
N LYS A 45 5.14 8.79 -22.02
CA LYS A 45 5.64 7.42 -22.11
C LYS A 45 5.48 6.66 -20.80
N GLU A 46 5.81 7.31 -19.68
CA GLU A 46 5.62 6.75 -18.35
C GLU A 46 4.13 6.48 -18.09
N ILE A 47 3.25 7.42 -18.43
CA ILE A 47 1.79 7.28 -18.28
C ILE A 47 1.23 6.08 -19.05
N VAL A 48 1.62 5.88 -20.31
CA VAL A 48 1.11 4.76 -21.11
C VAL A 48 1.49 3.42 -20.49
N ARG A 49 2.74 3.27 -20.03
CA ARG A 49 3.22 2.06 -19.36
C ARG A 49 2.51 1.85 -18.03
N GLU A 50 2.34 2.91 -17.24
CA GLU A 50 1.64 2.86 -15.97
C GLU A 50 0.21 2.32 -16.14
N ILE A 51 -0.53 2.89 -17.10
CA ILE A 51 -1.90 2.45 -17.42
C ILE A 51 -1.92 0.98 -17.86
N GLN A 52 -0.96 0.55 -18.68
CA GLN A 52 -0.90 -0.85 -19.15
C GLN A 52 -0.75 -1.83 -17.99
N LEU A 53 0.20 -1.58 -17.09
CA LEU A 53 0.49 -2.49 -15.99
C LEU A 53 -0.60 -2.44 -14.91
N GLN A 54 -1.07 -1.24 -14.52
CA GLN A 54 -2.06 -1.09 -13.46
C GLN A 54 -3.39 -1.77 -13.82
N ARG A 55 -3.82 -1.69 -15.09
CA ARG A 55 -5.07 -2.31 -15.55
C ARG A 55 -5.09 -3.84 -15.50
N GLU A 56 -3.93 -4.48 -15.47
CA GLU A 56 -3.87 -5.93 -15.34
C GLU A 56 -4.16 -6.38 -13.92
N VAL A 57 -3.99 -5.50 -12.92
CA VAL A 57 -4.15 -5.81 -11.50
C VAL A 57 -5.23 -4.97 -10.81
N ASP A 58 -5.93 -4.09 -11.54
CA ASP A 58 -6.96 -3.18 -11.01
C ASP A 58 -8.23 -3.90 -10.48
N PHE A 59 -8.32 -5.22 -10.73
CA PHE A 59 -9.36 -6.08 -10.18
C PHE A 59 -9.17 -6.34 -8.68
N HIS A 60 -7.96 -6.14 -8.15
CA HIS A 60 -7.66 -6.41 -6.75
C HIS A 60 -8.04 -5.22 -5.85
N ASN A 61 -8.81 -5.47 -4.79
CA ASN A 61 -9.41 -4.42 -3.95
C ASN A 61 -8.38 -3.47 -3.29
N ASN A 62 -7.17 -3.96 -3.03
CA ASN A 62 -6.07 -3.20 -2.43
C ASN A 62 -5.14 -2.51 -3.46
N ILE A 63 -5.54 -2.44 -4.73
CA ILE A 63 -4.91 -1.59 -5.74
C ILE A 63 -5.81 -0.36 -5.95
N ILE A 64 -5.21 0.83 -6.08
CA ILE A 64 -5.97 2.04 -6.37
C ILE A 64 -6.64 1.91 -7.73
N ARG A 65 -7.95 2.17 -7.82
CA ARG A 65 -8.66 1.99 -9.08
C ARG A 65 -8.30 3.10 -10.06
N PHE A 66 -8.05 2.72 -11.31
CA PHE A 66 -7.90 3.62 -12.43
C PHE A 66 -9.25 3.80 -13.14
N TYR A 67 -9.70 5.04 -13.31
CA TYR A 67 -10.97 5.34 -13.98
C TYR A 67 -10.80 5.83 -15.41
N GLY A 68 -9.71 6.53 -15.71
CA GLY A 68 -9.44 7.04 -17.05
C GLY A 68 -8.40 8.16 -17.04
N VAL A 69 -8.43 8.98 -18.08
CA VAL A 69 -7.51 10.11 -18.22
C VAL A 69 -8.25 11.42 -18.40
N THR A 70 -7.61 12.52 -18.06
CA THR A 70 -8.01 13.87 -18.44
C THR A 70 -6.82 14.59 -19.05
N ALA A 71 -7.06 15.68 -19.78
CA ALA A 71 -5.99 16.46 -20.37
C ALA A 71 -6.21 17.96 -20.15
N SER A 72 -5.19 18.64 -19.65
CA SER A 72 -5.16 20.10 -19.67
C SER A 72 -4.44 20.60 -20.92
N SER A 73 -4.99 21.63 -21.56
CA SER A 73 -4.38 22.32 -22.68
C SER A 73 -4.31 23.81 -22.36
N LYS A 74 -3.09 24.38 -22.31
CA LYS A 74 -2.90 25.83 -22.33
C LYS A 74 -2.62 26.26 -23.78
N GLU A 75 -3.04 27.47 -24.17
CA GLU A 75 -2.74 28.00 -25.50
C GLU A 75 -1.25 27.84 -25.84
N ASN A 76 -0.96 27.29 -27.03
CA ASN A 76 0.38 27.00 -27.54
C ASN A 76 1.21 25.97 -26.75
N GLN A 77 0.59 25.18 -25.86
CA GLN A 77 1.26 24.08 -25.15
C GLN A 77 0.73 22.72 -25.60
N ARG A 78 1.56 21.68 -25.42
CA ARG A 78 1.13 20.30 -25.65
C ARG A 78 0.12 19.90 -24.57
N LYS A 79 -0.85 19.06 -24.94
CA LYS A 79 -1.78 18.44 -23.97
C LYS A 79 -0.98 17.75 -22.87
N LYS A 80 -1.27 18.07 -21.61
CA LYS A 80 -0.73 17.37 -20.45
C LYS A 80 -1.79 16.40 -19.95
N TYR A 81 -1.58 15.11 -20.20
CA TYR A 81 -2.45 14.06 -19.68
C TYR A 81 -2.21 13.85 -18.19
N MET A 82 -3.28 13.53 -17.49
CA MET A 82 -3.31 13.19 -16.06
C MET A 82 -4.17 11.95 -15.87
N LEU A 83 -3.84 11.15 -14.87
CA LEU A 83 -4.61 9.96 -14.50
C LEU A 83 -5.79 10.38 -13.60
N VAL A 84 -6.95 9.78 -13.86
CA VAL A 84 -8.14 9.89 -13.01
C VAL A 84 -8.25 8.59 -12.23
N MET A 85 -8.10 8.66 -10.92
CA MET A 85 -8.04 7.51 -10.02
C MET A 85 -9.07 7.57 -8.89
N GLU A 86 -9.26 6.46 -8.19
CA GLU A 86 -9.99 6.39 -6.92
C GLU A 86 -9.43 7.40 -5.91
N TYR A 87 -10.33 8.08 -5.20
CA TYR A 87 -9.97 9.01 -4.13
C TYR A 87 -9.84 8.27 -2.80
N ALA A 88 -8.65 8.34 -2.20
CA ALA A 88 -8.36 7.75 -0.90
C ALA A 88 -8.47 8.81 0.21
N ASP A 89 -9.55 8.75 0.97
CA ASP A 89 -9.97 9.74 1.97
C ASP A 89 -8.99 9.96 3.15
N ASN A 90 -8.09 9.01 3.42
CA ASN A 90 -7.10 9.12 4.49
C ASN A 90 -5.68 9.45 3.98
N GLY A 91 -5.54 9.77 2.70
CA GLY A 91 -4.24 10.13 2.11
C GLY A 91 -3.23 8.99 2.13
N THR A 92 -1.94 9.32 2.26
CA THR A 92 -0.86 8.32 2.25
C THR A 92 -0.78 7.56 3.58
N LEU A 93 -0.33 6.30 3.54
CA LEU A 93 -0.07 5.49 4.72
C LEU A 93 0.91 6.18 5.67
N ARG A 94 1.92 6.89 5.15
CA ARG A 94 2.83 7.69 5.98
C ARG A 94 2.07 8.72 6.82
N LYS A 95 1.21 9.50 6.17
CA LYS A 95 0.41 10.53 6.86
C LYS A 95 -0.55 9.86 7.85
N TYR A 96 -1.26 8.85 7.39
CA TYR A 96 -2.22 8.10 8.21
C TYR A 96 -1.58 7.53 9.48
N LEU A 97 -0.42 6.87 9.36
CA LEU A 97 0.31 6.34 10.52
C LEU A 97 0.76 7.48 11.44
N ASN A 98 1.33 8.56 10.91
CA ASN A 98 1.76 9.70 11.75
C ASN A 98 0.59 10.31 12.56
N GLU A 99 -0.62 10.32 12.02
CA GLU A 99 -1.79 10.92 12.65
C GLU A 99 -2.55 9.94 13.57
N ASN A 100 -2.44 8.63 13.35
CA ASN A 100 -3.29 7.63 14.00
C ASN A 100 -2.54 6.52 14.74
N LEU A 101 -1.20 6.55 14.80
CA LEU A 101 -0.39 5.43 15.32
C LEU A 101 -0.81 4.95 16.72
N GLU A 102 -1.13 5.89 17.60
CA GLU A 102 -1.55 5.63 18.99
C GLU A 102 -2.96 5.01 19.08
N ASN A 103 -3.80 5.24 18.09
CA ASN A 103 -5.17 4.73 18.03
C ASN A 103 -5.27 3.36 17.33
N LEU A 104 -4.19 2.91 16.68
CA LEU A 104 -4.17 1.64 15.95
C LEU A 104 -3.75 0.48 16.87
N SER A 105 -4.63 -0.52 16.97
CA SER A 105 -4.29 -1.79 17.61
C SER A 105 -3.27 -2.58 16.78
N TRP A 106 -2.67 -3.60 17.37
CA TRP A 106 -1.82 -4.53 16.60
C TRP A 106 -2.60 -5.29 15.54
N ASN A 107 -3.84 -5.67 15.83
CA ASN A 107 -4.72 -6.27 14.82
C ASN A 107 -4.92 -5.34 13.61
N ASP A 108 -5.12 -4.04 13.82
CA ASP A 108 -5.25 -3.08 12.71
C ASP A 108 -3.96 -3.01 11.89
N LYS A 109 -2.81 -2.92 12.56
CA LYS A 109 -1.48 -2.88 11.91
C LYS A 109 -1.23 -4.15 11.09
N TYR A 110 -1.56 -5.32 11.62
CA TYR A 110 -1.45 -6.59 10.90
C TYR A 110 -2.38 -6.65 9.70
N ASN A 111 -3.61 -6.15 9.82
CA ASN A 111 -4.55 -6.10 8.69
C ASN A 111 -4.04 -5.18 7.57
N LEU A 112 -3.49 -4.01 7.89
CA LEU A 112 -2.88 -3.12 6.90
C LEU A 112 -1.69 -3.81 6.19
N ALA A 113 -0.79 -4.45 6.95
CA ALA A 113 0.35 -5.19 6.40
C ALA A 113 -0.11 -6.36 5.52
N PHE A 114 -1.12 -7.10 5.97
CA PHE A 114 -1.68 -8.26 5.26
C PHE A 114 -2.31 -7.86 3.93
N GLN A 115 -3.11 -6.80 3.91
CA GLN A 115 -3.72 -6.29 2.70
C GLN A 115 -2.67 -5.81 1.68
N LEU A 116 -1.60 -5.17 2.17
CA LEU A 116 -0.49 -4.75 1.31
C LEU A 116 0.26 -5.96 0.75
N ALA A 117 0.52 -6.98 1.57
CA ALA A 117 1.16 -8.21 1.12
C ALA A 117 0.32 -8.94 0.07
N CYS A 118 -1.01 -8.96 0.23
CA CYS A 118 -1.94 -9.50 -0.79
C CYS A 118 -1.86 -8.72 -2.11
N ALA A 119 -1.81 -7.38 -2.05
CA ALA A 119 -1.63 -6.54 -3.23
C ALA A 119 -0.32 -6.86 -3.96
N VAL A 120 0.79 -6.98 -3.23
CA VAL A 120 2.11 -7.30 -3.82
C VAL A 120 2.14 -8.74 -4.36
N SER A 121 1.51 -9.70 -3.68
CA SER A 121 1.31 -11.07 -4.18
C SER A 121 0.55 -11.08 -5.51
N CYS A 122 -0.53 -10.30 -5.63
CA CYS A 122 -1.26 -10.12 -6.88
C CYS A 122 -0.35 -9.60 -8.01
N LEU A 123 0.43 -8.54 -7.75
CA LEU A 123 1.39 -7.99 -8.73
C LEU A 123 2.40 -9.07 -9.18
N HIS A 124 2.98 -9.80 -8.23
CA HIS A 124 3.98 -10.82 -8.53
C HIS A 124 3.37 -11.99 -9.32
N GLY A 125 2.11 -12.37 -9.05
CA GLY A 125 1.36 -13.37 -9.80
C GLY A 125 1.18 -13.01 -11.28
N GLU A 126 1.00 -11.71 -11.58
CA GLU A 126 0.94 -11.18 -12.95
C GLU A 126 2.34 -10.83 -13.52
N GLY A 127 3.43 -11.22 -12.84
CA GLY A 127 4.80 -10.98 -13.30
C GLY A 127 5.21 -9.49 -13.28
N ILE A 128 4.57 -8.68 -12.44
CA ILE A 128 4.81 -7.24 -12.28
C ILE A 128 5.61 -7.00 -10.99
N VAL A 129 6.64 -6.16 -11.07
CA VAL A 129 7.38 -5.64 -9.91
C VAL A 129 7.08 -4.16 -9.78
N HIS A 130 6.67 -3.73 -8.59
CA HIS A 130 6.31 -2.33 -8.32
C HIS A 130 7.52 -1.37 -8.43
N CYS A 131 8.67 -1.80 -7.91
CA CYS A 131 9.95 -1.06 -7.87
C CYS A 131 10.00 0.26 -7.09
N ASP A 132 8.86 0.79 -6.62
CA ASP A 132 8.82 1.98 -5.76
C ASP A 132 7.87 1.83 -4.56
N LEU A 133 7.97 0.68 -3.88
CA LEU A 133 7.10 0.37 -2.75
C LEU A 133 7.55 1.14 -1.50
N HIS A 134 6.77 2.13 -1.08
CA HIS A 134 6.98 2.87 0.17
C HIS A 134 5.67 3.49 0.69
N SER A 135 5.68 3.93 1.94
CA SER A 135 4.48 4.45 2.64
C SER A 135 3.86 5.74 2.06
N ASN A 136 4.51 6.39 1.09
CA ASN A 136 3.90 7.50 0.33
C ASN A 136 3.14 7.03 -0.92
N ASN A 137 3.48 5.85 -1.47
CA ASN A 137 2.82 5.23 -2.62
C ASN A 137 1.74 4.22 -2.19
N ILE A 138 1.49 4.11 -0.89
CA ILE A 138 0.38 3.37 -0.33
C ILE A 138 -0.59 4.41 0.20
N LEU A 139 -1.83 4.36 -0.26
CA LEU A 139 -2.91 5.22 0.22
C LEU A 139 -3.81 4.44 1.18
N VAL A 140 -4.57 5.15 2.00
CA VAL A 140 -5.56 4.56 2.91
C VAL A 140 -6.94 5.08 2.53
N HIS A 141 -7.87 4.16 2.32
CA HIS A 141 -9.27 4.46 2.04
C HIS A 141 -10.18 3.62 2.93
N GLN A 142 -11.02 4.24 3.75
CA GLN A 142 -11.95 3.52 4.64
C GLN A 142 -11.25 2.40 5.45
N ASN A 143 -10.09 2.70 6.03
CA ASN A 143 -9.23 1.77 6.79
C ASN A 143 -8.66 0.59 5.97
N THR A 144 -8.71 0.66 4.63
CA THR A 144 -8.06 -0.30 3.74
C THR A 144 -6.89 0.33 3.01
N VAL A 145 -5.84 -0.45 2.74
CA VAL A 145 -4.72 0.03 1.93
C VAL A 145 -5.05 -0.03 0.44
N LYS A 146 -4.53 0.94 -0.30
CA LYS A 146 -4.59 1.06 -1.75
C LYS A 146 -3.18 1.31 -2.27
N LEU A 147 -2.55 0.31 -2.88
CA LEU A 147 -1.27 0.47 -3.55
C LEU A 147 -1.45 1.33 -4.82
N ALA A 148 -0.61 2.34 -4.96
CA ALA A 148 -0.66 3.35 -6.00
C ALA A 148 0.74 3.61 -6.58
N ASP A 149 0.79 4.44 -7.64
CA ASP A 149 2.00 4.87 -8.34
C ASP A 149 2.77 3.72 -9.02
N PHE A 150 2.27 3.33 -10.18
CA PHE A 150 2.90 2.29 -11.01
C PHE A 150 3.93 2.89 -11.98
N GLY A 151 4.32 4.16 -11.82
CA GLY A 151 5.18 4.87 -12.77
C GLY A 151 6.58 4.27 -12.94
N LEU A 152 7.08 3.57 -11.91
CA LEU A 152 8.35 2.81 -11.94
C LEU A 152 8.16 1.29 -12.09
N SER A 153 6.92 0.82 -12.19
CA SER A 153 6.63 -0.60 -12.33
C SER A 153 7.15 -1.17 -13.65
N LYS A 154 7.51 -2.45 -13.61
CA LYS A 154 8.01 -3.17 -14.79
C LYS A 154 7.72 -4.66 -14.70
N ARG A 155 7.81 -5.32 -15.85
CA ARG A 155 7.79 -6.79 -15.87
C ARG A 155 9.06 -7.34 -15.25
N ILE A 156 8.94 -8.48 -14.59
CA ILE A 156 10.09 -9.21 -14.04
C ILE A 156 11.12 -9.47 -15.16
N GLU A 157 10.69 -9.87 -16.35
CA GLU A 157 11.58 -10.15 -17.50
C GLU A 157 12.39 -8.93 -17.97
N GLU A 158 11.91 -7.71 -17.74
CA GLU A 158 12.61 -6.47 -18.11
C GLU A 158 13.69 -6.08 -17.09
N THR A 159 13.67 -6.68 -15.90
CA THR A 159 14.66 -6.39 -14.85
C THR A 159 16.06 -6.86 -15.22
N SER A 160 16.19 -7.90 -16.04
CA SER A 160 17.48 -8.46 -16.47
C SER A 160 18.18 -7.63 -17.55
N ASN A 161 17.44 -6.81 -18.31
CA ASN A 161 17.93 -6.14 -19.53
C ASN A 161 18.16 -4.62 -19.39
N SER A 162 17.90 -4.00 -18.24
CA SER A 162 17.92 -2.54 -18.12
C SER A 162 19.24 -1.98 -17.53
N GLN A 163 19.95 -1.17 -18.33
CA GLN A 163 21.14 -0.41 -17.92
C GLN A 163 20.84 0.91 -17.19
N SER A 164 19.59 1.40 -17.24
CA SER A 164 19.20 2.65 -16.56
C SER A 164 18.52 2.35 -15.22
N LYS A 165 19.29 2.41 -14.14
CA LYS A 165 18.74 2.33 -12.77
C LYS A 165 18.09 3.67 -12.41
N LYS A 166 16.81 3.86 -12.76
CA LYS A 166 15.94 4.77 -11.98
C LYS A 166 15.73 4.06 -10.64
N PHE A 167 16.22 4.66 -9.57
CA PHE A 167 16.06 4.12 -8.23
C PHE A 167 14.80 4.72 -7.60
N GLY A 168 14.03 3.90 -6.88
CA GLY A 168 13.04 4.39 -5.93
C GLY A 168 13.70 5.07 -4.73
N LEU A 169 12.92 5.36 -3.68
CA LEU A 169 13.45 5.99 -2.47
C LEU A 169 14.56 5.16 -1.81
N ILE A 170 15.72 5.78 -1.54
CA ILE A 170 16.93 5.13 -0.99
C ILE A 170 16.64 4.30 0.27
N PRO A 171 15.87 4.78 1.28
CA PRO A 171 15.59 3.98 2.48
C PRO A 171 14.82 2.68 2.21
N TYR A 172 14.14 2.59 1.05
CA TYR A 172 13.30 1.45 0.67
C TYR A 172 13.96 0.57 -0.40
N ALA A 173 15.14 0.95 -0.88
CA ALA A 173 15.78 0.24 -1.96
C ALA A 173 16.57 -0.97 -1.47
N ASP A 174 16.64 -2.00 -2.33
CA ASP A 174 17.43 -3.18 -2.05
C ASP A 174 18.92 -2.80 -1.80
N PRO A 175 19.53 -3.25 -0.69
CA PRO A 175 20.94 -3.02 -0.42
C PRO A 175 21.88 -3.40 -1.57
N LYS A 176 21.59 -4.49 -2.30
CA LYS A 176 22.38 -4.93 -3.47
C LYS A 176 22.19 -4.05 -4.69
N SER A 177 21.13 -3.23 -4.74
CA SER A 177 20.91 -2.29 -5.84
C SER A 177 21.85 -1.08 -5.79
N PHE A 178 22.39 -0.74 -4.61
CA PHE A 178 23.26 0.41 -4.39
C PHE A 178 24.74 0.01 -4.22
N ASN A 179 25.62 0.67 -4.98
CA ASN A 179 27.08 0.52 -4.87
C ASN A 179 27.68 1.31 -3.68
N ARG A 180 26.83 1.92 -2.83
CA ARG A 180 27.20 2.49 -1.53
C ARG A 180 26.78 1.55 -0.42
N THR A 181 27.29 0.34 -0.54
CA THR A 181 26.99 -0.81 0.31
C THR A 181 27.39 -0.52 1.77
N LEU A 182 28.34 0.38 2.03
CA LEU A 182 28.94 0.56 3.37
C LEU A 182 27.98 1.01 4.48
N ASP A 183 27.06 1.95 4.26
CA ASP A 183 26.18 2.44 5.34
C ASP A 183 25.04 1.46 5.67
N ILE A 184 24.59 0.69 4.67
CA ILE A 184 23.57 -0.36 4.82
C ILE A 184 24.18 -1.67 5.33
N LEU A 185 25.44 -1.97 4.96
CA LEU A 185 26.23 -3.11 5.44
C LEU A 185 26.69 -2.94 6.89
N GLN A 186 26.82 -1.70 7.37
CA GLN A 186 27.11 -1.42 8.78
C GLN A 186 25.89 -1.65 9.70
N GLY A 187 24.77 -2.15 9.18
CA GLY A 187 23.67 -2.61 10.02
C GLY A 187 22.87 -1.48 10.67
N LEU A 188 22.88 -0.27 10.11
CA LEU A 188 21.95 0.81 10.45
C LEU A 188 20.53 0.44 9.97
N ARG A 189 20.00 -0.65 10.52
CA ARG A 189 18.58 -0.99 10.47
C ARG A 189 17.88 -0.22 11.58
N GLU A 190 16.60 0.05 11.37
CA GLU A 190 15.77 0.63 12.41
C GLU A 190 15.73 -0.32 13.62
N ILE A 191 15.88 0.25 14.82
CA ILE A 191 15.75 -0.50 16.06
C ILE A 191 14.26 -0.80 16.24
N PRO A 192 13.84 -2.07 16.44
CA PRO A 192 12.45 -2.39 16.71
C PRO A 192 11.90 -1.49 17.82
N THR A 193 10.70 -0.95 17.64
CA THR A 193 10.05 -0.20 18.72
C THR A 193 9.67 -1.18 19.83
N HIS A 194 9.79 -0.75 21.09
CA HIS A 194 9.67 -1.61 22.28
C HIS A 194 8.39 -2.47 22.30
N ASP A 195 7.28 -1.95 21.76
CA ASP A 195 5.98 -2.62 21.80
C ASP A 195 5.68 -3.46 20.55
N THR A 196 6.69 -3.70 19.70
CA THR A 196 6.54 -4.55 18.50
C THR A 196 6.56 -6.03 18.86
N PRO A 197 5.54 -6.83 18.51
CA PRO A 197 5.49 -8.25 18.77
C PRO A 197 6.64 -9.01 18.09
N GLU A 198 7.27 -9.91 18.84
CA GLU A 198 8.47 -10.64 18.40
C GLU A 198 8.25 -11.39 17.09
N GLU A 199 7.08 -12.00 16.90
CA GLU A 199 6.80 -12.71 15.65
C GLU A 199 6.66 -11.76 14.45
N TYR A 200 6.19 -10.53 14.65
CA TYR A 200 6.18 -9.52 13.58
C TYR A 200 7.58 -8.99 13.30
N ILE A 201 8.42 -8.83 14.35
CA ILE A 201 9.84 -8.50 14.20
C ILE A 201 10.53 -9.51 13.29
N LYS A 202 10.29 -10.80 13.53
CA LYS A 202 10.86 -11.88 12.72
C LYS A 202 10.50 -11.73 11.23
N ILE A 203 9.24 -11.47 10.90
CA ILE A 203 8.78 -11.33 9.50
C ILE A 203 9.59 -10.24 8.78
N TYR A 204 9.68 -9.03 9.33
CA TYR A 204 10.35 -7.95 8.61
C TYR A 204 11.89 -8.10 8.61
N ILE A 205 12.47 -8.76 9.62
CA ILE A 205 13.90 -9.13 9.60
C ILE A 205 14.19 -10.11 8.47
N ASP A 206 13.35 -11.14 8.30
CA ASP A 206 13.49 -12.13 7.23
C ASP A 206 13.36 -11.45 5.85
N CYS A 207 12.42 -10.52 5.67
CA CYS A 207 12.28 -9.69 4.47
C CYS A 207 13.52 -8.80 4.20
N TRP A 208 14.24 -8.40 5.24
CA TRP A 208 15.43 -7.55 5.15
C TRP A 208 16.76 -8.31 5.00
N ASN A 209 16.69 -9.62 4.73
CA ASN A 209 17.89 -10.43 4.52
C ASN A 209 18.78 -9.81 3.42
N ILE A 210 20.09 -9.73 3.71
CA ILE A 210 21.06 -9.15 2.77
C ILE A 210 21.14 -9.97 1.47
N GLU A 211 20.98 -11.29 1.59
CA GLU A 211 20.91 -12.20 0.47
C GLU A 211 19.46 -12.31 -0.01
N PRO A 212 19.13 -11.85 -1.25
CA PRO A 212 17.77 -11.88 -1.77
C PRO A 212 17.16 -13.28 -1.80
N ASP A 213 17.98 -14.29 -2.09
CA ASP A 213 17.55 -15.69 -2.16
C ASP A 213 17.14 -16.26 -0.79
N ASN A 214 17.55 -15.60 0.30
CA ASN A 214 17.17 -15.96 1.67
C ASN A 214 15.96 -15.18 2.17
N ARG A 215 15.42 -14.23 1.38
CA ARG A 215 14.20 -13.51 1.74
C ARG A 215 12.98 -14.41 1.48
N PRO A 216 11.93 -14.31 2.31
CA PRO A 216 10.68 -15.00 2.02
C PRO A 216 10.07 -14.46 0.72
N THR A 217 9.36 -15.33 0.01
CA THR A 217 8.43 -14.91 -1.02
C THR A 217 7.28 -14.12 -0.40
N ILE A 218 6.63 -13.27 -1.19
CA ILE A 218 5.49 -12.50 -0.68
C ILE A 218 4.35 -13.41 -0.22
N ASP A 219 4.16 -14.57 -0.83
CA ASP A 219 3.13 -15.54 -0.42
C ASP A 219 3.43 -16.15 0.96
N GLN A 220 4.71 -16.40 1.27
CA GLN A 220 5.12 -16.81 2.62
C GLN A 220 4.83 -15.70 3.64
N VAL A 221 5.11 -14.43 3.31
CA VAL A 221 4.79 -13.29 4.17
C VAL A 221 3.27 -13.18 4.41
N VAL A 222 2.45 -13.39 3.38
CA VAL A 222 0.99 -13.43 3.48
C VAL A 222 0.54 -14.50 4.48
N GLU A 223 1.09 -15.72 4.40
CA GLU A 223 0.74 -16.80 5.34
C GLU A 223 1.19 -16.51 6.78
N GLU A 224 2.40 -15.96 6.97
CA GLU A 224 2.88 -15.58 8.30
C GLU A 224 2.00 -14.50 8.94
N LEU A 225 1.57 -13.49 8.18
CA LEU A 225 0.65 -12.45 8.66
C LEU A 225 -0.73 -13.01 9.00
N LYS A 226 -1.27 -13.97 8.23
CA LYS A 226 -2.54 -14.65 8.57
C LYS A 226 -2.46 -15.35 9.91
N VAL A 227 -1.33 -15.97 10.24
CA VAL A 227 -1.12 -16.62 11.53
C VAL A 227 -1.17 -15.59 12.67
N LEU A 228 -0.51 -14.44 12.52
CA LEU A 228 -0.54 -13.36 13.53
C LEU A 228 -1.96 -12.82 13.75
N ILE A 229 -2.68 -12.52 12.66
CA ILE A 229 -4.08 -12.04 12.73
C ILE A 229 -4.96 -13.07 13.43
N THR A 230 -4.77 -14.36 13.14
CA THR A 230 -5.57 -15.43 13.76
C THR A 230 -5.30 -15.53 15.26
N LYS A 231 -4.02 -15.49 15.68
CA LYS A 231 -3.63 -15.49 17.10
C LYS A 231 -4.23 -14.30 17.84
N GLU A 232 -4.09 -13.10 17.29
CA GLU A 232 -4.58 -11.86 17.90
C GLU A 232 -6.11 -11.90 18.10
N ASN A 233 -6.84 -12.38 17.09
CA ASN A 233 -8.30 -12.53 17.18
C ASN A 233 -8.74 -13.56 18.23
N ILE A 234 -7.95 -14.61 18.48
CA ILE A 234 -8.22 -15.57 19.56
C ILE A 234 -8.04 -14.90 20.91
N ILE A 235 -6.94 -14.16 21.11
CA ILE A 235 -6.65 -13.44 22.36
C ILE A 235 -7.78 -12.45 22.70
N ILE A 236 -8.25 -11.70 21.70
CA ILE A 236 -9.37 -10.75 21.87
C ILE A 236 -10.65 -11.49 22.30
N LYS A 237 -10.96 -12.63 21.67
CA LYS A 237 -12.13 -13.44 22.02
C LYS A 237 -12.04 -13.99 23.45
N ASP A 238 -10.89 -14.52 23.83
CA ASP A 238 -10.66 -15.06 25.18
C ASP A 238 -10.79 -13.97 26.24
N PHE A 239 -10.28 -12.77 25.97
CA PHE A 239 -10.43 -11.61 26.86
C PHE A 239 -11.89 -11.18 27.02
N HIS A 240 -12.66 -11.14 25.93
CA HIS A 240 -14.10 -10.84 25.99
C HIS A 240 -14.88 -11.91 26.76
N LEU A 241 -14.55 -13.19 26.55
CA LEU A 241 -15.15 -14.30 27.30
C LEU A 241 -14.86 -14.19 28.81
N TYR A 242 -13.61 -13.92 29.17
CA TYR A 242 -13.19 -13.72 30.56
C TYR A 242 -13.96 -12.57 31.23
N ASN A 243 -14.05 -11.40 30.57
CA ASN A 243 -14.79 -10.25 31.11
C ASN A 243 -16.29 -10.53 31.26
N ASN A 244 -16.90 -11.25 30.30
CA ASN A 244 -18.30 -11.64 30.40
C ASN A 244 -18.53 -12.61 31.57
N THR A 245 -17.63 -13.56 31.81
CA THR A 245 -17.72 -14.46 32.96
C THR A 245 -17.57 -13.72 34.30
N ASN A 246 -16.64 -12.77 34.40
CA ASN A 246 -16.46 -11.99 35.64
C ASN A 246 -17.61 -11.03 35.93
N ASN A 247 -18.21 -10.44 34.90
CA ASN A 247 -19.43 -9.63 35.07
C ASN A 247 -20.63 -10.48 35.51
N SER A 248 -20.71 -11.75 35.07
CA SER A 248 -21.76 -12.66 35.55
C SER A 248 -21.55 -13.11 37.01
N LEU A 249 -20.30 -13.23 37.46
CA LEU A 249 -19.95 -13.59 38.84
C LEU A 249 -20.14 -12.42 39.81
N SER A 250 -19.85 -11.18 39.39
CA SER A 250 -20.07 -9.98 40.22
C SER A 250 -21.55 -9.63 40.41
N SER A 251 -22.41 -10.04 39.47
CA SER A 251 -23.86 -9.82 39.53
C SER A 251 -24.58 -10.74 40.55
N ASN A 252 -23.94 -11.82 41.01
CA ASN A 252 -24.54 -12.83 41.89
C ASN A 252 -24.29 -12.59 43.40
N ASN A 253 -23.62 -11.50 43.79
CA ASN A 253 -23.29 -11.22 45.20
C ASN A 253 -24.17 -10.18 45.91
N HIS A 254 -25.28 -9.75 45.32
CA HIS A 254 -26.27 -8.90 46.00
C HIS A 254 -27.59 -9.64 46.28
N GLN A 255 -27.53 -10.68 47.12
CA GLN A 255 -28.70 -11.16 47.87
C GLN A 255 -28.25 -11.91 49.13
N LEU A 256 -27.96 -11.16 50.19
CA LEU A 256 -28.04 -11.67 51.56
C LEU A 256 -29.09 -10.82 52.27
N SER A 257 -30.25 -11.45 52.44
CA SER A 257 -31.45 -10.93 53.06
C SER A 257 -31.22 -10.68 54.56
N ASP A 258 -31.61 -9.48 54.96
CA ASP A 258 -31.87 -9.05 56.33
C ASP A 258 -32.89 -10.00 56.97
N SER A 259 -32.51 -10.72 58.03
CA SER A 259 -33.44 -11.48 58.87
C SER A 259 -33.19 -11.15 60.33
N THR A 260 -34.09 -10.31 60.84
CA THR A 260 -34.26 -9.84 62.21
C THR A 260 -34.29 -10.99 63.22
N VAL A 261 -33.43 -10.95 64.23
CA VAL A 261 -33.60 -11.74 65.48
C VAL A 261 -34.07 -10.79 66.57
N LYS A 262 -35.33 -10.95 66.99
CA LYS A 262 -35.87 -10.37 68.22
C LYS A 262 -35.33 -11.16 69.42
N ILE A 263 -34.76 -10.48 70.41
CA ILE A 263 -34.55 -11.02 71.76
C ILE A 263 -35.33 -10.14 72.74
N SER A 264 -36.29 -10.76 73.42
CA SER A 264 -37.02 -10.19 74.56
C SER A 264 -36.42 -10.69 75.87
N GLU A 265 -36.31 -9.79 76.83
CA GLU A 265 -35.76 -9.96 78.18
C GLU A 265 -36.42 -11.07 79.00
N ARG A 266 -35.60 -11.75 79.80
CA ARG A 266 -35.76 -11.89 81.26
C ARG A 266 -34.39 -11.81 81.92
#